data_AF-A0A2J0MBA6-F1
#
_entry.id   AF-A0A2J0MBA6-F1
#
_cell.length_a   1.000
_cell.length_b   1.000
_cell.length_c   1.000
_cell.angle_alpha   90.00
_cell.angle_beta   90.00
_cell.angle_gamma   90.00
#
_symmetry.space_group_name_H-M   'P 1'
#
loop_
_entity.id
_entity.type
_entity.pdbx_description
1 polymer ?
#
loop_
_entity_poly.entity_id
_entity_poly.type
_entity_poly.pdbx_seq_one_letter_code
_entity_poly.pdbx_strand_id
1 'polypeptide(L)'
;MKIKIDYIPKSEGHVGLEAKIVNGKAREARMDVKEGARLIEGILIGRKFEEIPIITSRICGVCPIVHNITSIKAIEAAFGVRPPRLAVLLRKLMLASQVIQSHSLHLFFLSLSDYFGIKNSFDLAKVYPNEFEEVLKIRNFANKISETIGGRAVHPLTSVVGGFTKMPQKSELENILKECPEVLEAALAVLDLFKKVKFPCFERPTEFIALKKKKEYAVYEGDIASSGGLFIPAKRYSEALEKFQ
;
A
#
# COMPACT_ATOMS: atom_id res chain seq x y z
N MET A 1 16.15 -15.90 -29.97
CA MET A 1 16.85 -15.61 -28.69
C MET A 1 15.83 -15.62 -27.57
N LYS A 2 16.15 -16.24 -26.43
CA LYS A 2 15.34 -16.16 -25.21
C LYS A 2 16.08 -15.28 -24.20
N ILE A 3 15.40 -14.27 -23.68
CA ILE A 3 15.88 -13.44 -22.57
C ILE A 3 15.15 -13.91 -21.32
N LYS A 4 15.89 -14.15 -20.25
CA LYS A 4 15.34 -14.52 -18.95
C LYS A 4 16.00 -13.67 -17.87
N ILE A 5 15.20 -12.90 -17.16
CA ILE A 5 15.59 -12.16 -15.97
C ILE A 5 14.92 -12.87 -14.80
N ASP A 6 15.72 -13.59 -14.02
CA ASP A 6 15.16 -14.45 -12.97
C ASP A 6 14.59 -13.69 -11.77
N TYR A 7 15.10 -12.48 -11.54
CA TYR A 7 14.70 -11.60 -10.45
C TYR A 7 14.75 -10.13 -10.89
N ILE A 8 13.64 -9.42 -10.69
CA ILE A 8 13.55 -7.97 -10.84
C ILE A 8 13.80 -7.36 -9.45
N PRO A 9 14.92 -6.65 -9.22
CA PRO A 9 15.18 -5.99 -7.95
C PRO A 9 14.30 -4.75 -7.76
N LYS A 10 14.28 -4.23 -6.53
CA LYS A 10 13.51 -3.02 -6.16
C LYS A 10 11.99 -3.17 -6.34
N SER A 11 11.50 -4.41 -6.23
CA SER A 11 10.09 -4.74 -6.04
C SER A 11 9.90 -5.52 -4.74
N GLU A 12 8.71 -5.46 -4.17
CA GLU A 12 8.28 -6.43 -3.15
C GLU A 12 7.84 -7.73 -3.84
N GLY A 13 8.01 -8.88 -3.17
CA GLY A 13 7.78 -10.19 -3.77
C GLY A 13 8.89 -10.66 -4.72
N HIS A 14 8.65 -11.81 -5.38
CA HIS A 14 9.59 -12.43 -6.31
C HIS A 14 9.01 -12.38 -7.71
N VAL A 15 9.57 -11.52 -8.56
CA VAL A 15 9.09 -11.33 -9.94
C VAL A 15 10.24 -11.57 -10.90
N GLY A 16 9.98 -12.29 -11.99
CA GLY A 16 10.89 -12.47 -13.11
C GLY A 16 10.27 -12.02 -14.43
N LEU A 17 11.10 -11.89 -15.46
CA LEU A 17 10.68 -11.57 -16.83
C LEU A 17 11.25 -12.61 -17.79
N GLU A 18 10.40 -13.18 -18.63
CA GLU A 18 10.84 -13.99 -19.77
C GLU A 18 10.35 -13.35 -21.07
N ALA A 19 11.25 -13.18 -22.03
CA ALA A 19 10.92 -12.67 -23.36
C ALA A 19 11.54 -13.53 -24.47
N LYS A 20 10.77 -13.78 -25.53
CA LYS A 20 11.22 -14.49 -26.73
C LYS A 20 11.35 -13.52 -27.89
N ILE A 21 12.55 -13.47 -28.48
CA ILE A 21 12.88 -12.63 -29.63
C ILE A 21 13.09 -13.52 -30.85
N VAL A 22 12.35 -13.25 -31.92
CA VAL A 22 12.45 -13.94 -33.22
C VAL A 22 12.64 -12.89 -34.31
N ASN A 23 13.68 -13.04 -35.13
CA ASN A 23 14.03 -12.11 -36.22
C ASN A 23 14.10 -10.65 -35.75
N GLY A 24 14.77 -10.41 -34.62
CA GLY A 24 14.93 -9.07 -34.03
C GLY A 24 13.66 -8.46 -33.40
N LYS A 25 12.52 -9.17 -33.40
CA LYS A 25 11.25 -8.69 -32.83
C LYS A 25 10.86 -9.51 -31.60
N ALA A 26 10.40 -8.84 -30.55
CA ALA A 26 9.77 -9.51 -29.41
C ALA A 26 8.47 -10.19 -29.87
N ARG A 27 8.38 -11.50 -29.70
CA ARG A 27 7.18 -12.31 -30.00
C ARG A 27 6.34 -12.58 -28.77
N GLU A 28 6.99 -12.67 -27.62
CA GLU A 28 6.35 -12.95 -26.35
C GLU A 28 7.14 -12.24 -25.25
N ALA A 29 6.43 -11.68 -24.27
CA ALA A 29 6.99 -11.18 -23.03
C ALA A 29 6.00 -11.50 -21.91
N ARG A 30 6.46 -12.21 -20.88
CA ARG A 30 5.66 -12.57 -19.71
C ARG A 30 6.41 -12.21 -18.45
N MET A 31 5.64 -11.76 -17.46
CA MET A 31 6.11 -11.52 -16.11
C MET A 31 5.69 -12.71 -15.25
N ASP A 32 6.66 -13.37 -14.63
CA ASP A 32 6.41 -14.53 -13.78
C ASP A 32 6.48 -14.10 -12.32
N VAL A 33 5.36 -14.17 -11.59
CA VAL A 33 5.35 -14.02 -10.13
C VAL A 33 5.73 -15.36 -9.52
N LYS A 34 6.94 -15.44 -8.98
CA LYS A 34 7.53 -16.65 -8.37
C LYS A 34 7.35 -16.70 -6.86
N GLU A 35 6.53 -15.82 -6.30
CA GLU A 35 6.20 -15.87 -4.88
C GLU A 35 5.47 -17.19 -4.60
N GLY A 36 5.98 -17.98 -3.66
CA GLY A 36 5.36 -19.26 -3.32
C GLY A 36 3.91 -19.07 -2.85
N ALA A 37 3.03 -20.00 -3.19
CA ALA A 37 1.65 -19.99 -2.70
C ALA A 37 1.68 -20.09 -1.16
N ARG A 38 1.42 -18.98 -0.47
CA ARG A 38 1.39 -18.94 1.01
C ARG A 38 0.11 -19.51 1.60
N LEU A 39 -0.86 -19.85 0.74
CA LEU A 39 -2.12 -20.53 1.07
C LEU A 39 -2.87 -19.92 2.26
N ILE A 40 -2.82 -18.58 2.39
CA ILE A 40 -3.43 -17.86 3.51
C ILE A 40 -4.93 -18.17 3.57
N GLU A 41 -5.63 -18.22 2.44
CA GLU A 41 -7.05 -18.59 2.38
C GLU A 41 -7.33 -19.95 3.04
N GLY A 42 -6.46 -20.94 2.81
CA GLY A 42 -6.55 -22.26 3.45
C GLY A 42 -6.22 -22.22 4.94
N ILE A 43 -5.20 -21.44 5.34
CA ILE A 43 -4.80 -21.27 6.75
C ILE A 43 -5.93 -20.68 7.60
N LEU A 44 -6.78 -19.84 7.01
CA LEU A 44 -7.91 -19.20 7.70
C LEU A 44 -9.07 -20.17 7.99
N ILE A 45 -9.14 -21.32 7.31
CA ILE A 45 -10.21 -22.31 7.55
C ILE A 45 -10.08 -22.88 8.96
N GLY A 46 -11.17 -22.80 9.74
CA GLY A 46 -11.23 -23.30 11.12
C GLY A 46 -10.57 -22.40 12.16
N ARG A 47 -10.03 -21.23 11.77
CA ARG A 47 -9.47 -20.26 12.72
C ARG A 47 -10.55 -19.47 13.44
N LYS A 48 -10.23 -19.00 14.64
CA LYS A 48 -11.10 -18.05 15.34
C LYS A 48 -11.02 -16.69 14.66
N PHE A 49 -12.13 -15.96 14.64
CA PHE A 49 -12.21 -14.70 13.90
C PHE A 49 -11.21 -13.66 14.44
N GLU A 50 -10.88 -13.70 15.73
CA GLU A 50 -9.93 -12.81 16.38
C GLU A 50 -8.49 -13.00 15.85
N GLU A 51 -8.16 -14.20 15.36
CA GLU A 51 -6.85 -14.51 14.79
C GLU A 51 -6.70 -13.97 13.37
N ILE A 52 -7.80 -13.81 12.63
CA ILE A 52 -7.79 -13.50 11.20
C ILE A 52 -7.04 -12.19 10.90
N PRO A 53 -7.30 -11.05 11.58
CA PRO A 53 -6.58 -9.80 11.28
C PRO A 53 -5.08 -9.87 11.56
N ILE A 54 -4.70 -10.71 12.53
CA ILE A 54 -3.30 -11.00 12.83
C ILE A 54 -2.72 -11.81 11.67
N ILE A 55 -3.34 -12.92 11.26
CA ILE A 55 -2.84 -13.76 10.16
C ILE A 55 -2.76 -12.98 8.84
N THR A 56 -3.83 -12.29 8.43
CA THR A 56 -3.87 -11.60 7.13
C THR A 56 -2.87 -10.45 7.04
N SER A 57 -2.54 -9.79 8.15
CA SER A 57 -1.52 -8.73 8.12
C SER A 57 -0.12 -9.24 7.81
N ARG A 58 0.12 -10.56 7.83
CA ARG A 58 1.38 -11.19 7.39
C ARG A 58 1.40 -11.49 5.88
N ILE A 59 0.34 -11.14 5.15
CA ILE A 59 0.33 -11.19 3.68
C ILE A 59 1.39 -10.25 3.09
N CYS A 60 1.69 -9.11 3.71
CA CYS A 60 2.75 -8.25 3.22
C CYS A 60 3.32 -7.40 4.36
N GLY A 61 4.64 -7.24 4.38
CA GLY A 61 5.32 -6.37 5.34
C GLY A 61 5.18 -4.87 5.02
N VAL A 62 4.84 -4.51 3.79
CA VAL A 62 4.68 -3.12 3.34
C VAL A 62 3.24 -2.63 3.55
N CYS A 63 2.23 -3.48 3.29
CA CYS A 63 0.82 -3.12 3.45
C CYS A 63 0.05 -3.91 4.55
N PRO A 64 0.60 -4.08 5.77
CA PRO A 64 -0.04 -4.93 6.79
C PRO A 64 -1.32 -4.34 7.38
N ILE A 65 -1.48 -3.01 7.43
CA ILE A 65 -2.64 -2.31 7.97
C ILE A 65 -3.86 -2.52 7.07
N VAL A 66 -3.73 -2.44 5.74
CA VAL A 66 -4.90 -2.64 4.86
C VAL A 66 -5.43 -4.05 4.97
N HIS A 67 -4.57 -5.06 5.07
CA HIS A 67 -5.00 -6.45 5.30
C HIS A 67 -5.66 -6.62 6.66
N ASN A 68 -5.12 -6.02 7.72
CA ASN A 68 -5.70 -6.04 9.06
C ASN A 68 -7.08 -5.37 9.11
N ILE A 69 -7.21 -4.14 8.60
CA ILE A 69 -8.48 -3.40 8.63
C ILE A 69 -9.51 -4.04 7.71
N THR A 70 -9.12 -4.52 6.53
CA THR A 70 -10.05 -5.15 5.58
C THR A 70 -10.62 -6.45 6.13
N SER A 71 -9.80 -7.28 6.79
CA SER A 71 -10.29 -8.50 7.44
C SER A 71 -11.22 -8.20 8.62
N ILE A 72 -10.89 -7.21 9.46
CA ILE A 72 -11.79 -6.74 10.52
C ILE A 72 -13.14 -6.30 9.93
N LYS A 73 -13.12 -5.50 8.86
CA LYS A 73 -14.35 -5.06 8.19
C LYS A 73 -15.17 -6.21 7.64
N ALA A 74 -14.52 -7.24 7.09
CA ALA A 74 -15.21 -8.43 6.60
C ALA A 74 -15.90 -9.19 7.74
N ILE A 75 -15.23 -9.33 8.90
CA ILE A 75 -15.80 -9.97 10.08
C ILE A 75 -16.95 -9.14 10.68
N GLU A 76 -16.76 -7.81 10.79
CA GLU A 76 -17.81 -6.89 11.24
C GLU A 76 -19.06 -6.98 10.36
N ALA A 77 -18.88 -7.06 9.03
CA ALA A 77 -19.98 -7.26 8.11
C ALA A 77 -20.68 -8.62 8.31
N ALA A 78 -19.92 -9.70 8.54
CA ALA A 78 -20.46 -11.03 8.79
C ALA A 78 -21.26 -11.11 10.10
N PHE A 79 -20.82 -10.40 11.15
CA PHE A 79 -21.48 -10.37 12.45
C PHE A 79 -22.53 -9.24 12.60
N GLY A 80 -22.70 -8.38 11.60
CA GLY A 80 -23.58 -7.22 11.69
C GLY A 80 -23.11 -6.15 12.69
N VAL A 81 -21.83 -6.15 13.04
CA VAL A 81 -21.24 -5.19 14.00
C VAL A 81 -20.98 -3.86 13.30
N ARG A 82 -21.39 -2.76 13.94
CA ARG A 82 -21.07 -1.40 13.47
C ARG A 82 -20.08 -0.75 14.44
N PRO A 83 -18.83 -0.49 14.03
CA PRO A 83 -17.86 0.15 14.91
C PRO A 83 -18.26 1.60 15.23
N PRO A 84 -17.95 2.12 16.42
CA PRO A 84 -18.16 3.52 16.76
C PRO A 84 -17.44 4.47 15.80
N ARG A 85 -17.96 5.70 15.63
CA ARG A 85 -17.37 6.73 14.75
C ARG A 85 -15.89 6.96 15.02
N LEU A 86 -15.48 7.02 16.28
CA LEU A 86 -14.09 7.23 16.66
C LEU A 86 -13.18 6.09 16.16
N ALA A 87 -13.63 4.84 16.26
CA ALA A 87 -12.88 3.70 15.74
C ALA A 87 -12.69 3.80 14.22
N VAL A 88 -13.72 4.21 13.49
CA VAL A 88 -13.62 4.42 12.03
C VAL A 88 -12.62 5.52 11.68
N LEU A 89 -12.60 6.63 12.44
CA LEU A 89 -11.64 7.72 12.23
C LEU A 89 -10.19 7.29 12.49
N LEU A 90 -9.96 6.53 13.57
CA LEU A 90 -8.64 5.98 13.88
C LEU A 90 -8.16 5.00 12.81
N ARG A 91 -9.05 4.13 12.31
CA ARG A 91 -8.73 3.22 11.20
C ARG A 91 -8.41 3.97 9.90
N LYS A 92 -9.14 5.05 9.60
CA LYS A 92 -8.82 5.93 8.46
C LYS A 92 -7.44 6.55 8.59
N LEU A 93 -7.08 7.01 9.80
CA LEU A 93 -5.77 7.59 10.07
C LEU A 93 -4.64 6.56 9.92
N MET A 94 -4.85 5.32 10.38
CA MET A 94 -3.90 4.22 10.13
C MET A 94 -3.77 3.85 8.64
N LEU A 95 -4.85 3.87 7.88
CA LEU A 95 -4.78 3.62 6.43
C LEU A 95 -4.02 4.74 5.72
N ALA A 96 -4.23 6.00 6.13
CA ALA A 96 -3.48 7.14 5.62
C ALA A 96 -1.98 7.01 5.94
N SER A 97 -1.61 6.61 7.16
CA SER A 97 -0.20 6.38 7.50
C SER A 97 0.42 5.27 6.66
N GLN A 98 -0.32 4.17 6.38
CA GLN A 98 0.18 3.15 5.47
C GLN A 98 0.42 3.68 4.05
N VAL A 99 -0.48 4.53 3.53
CA VAL A 99 -0.29 5.16 2.20
C VAL A 99 0.99 5.99 2.20
N ILE A 100 1.20 6.83 3.22
CA ILE A 100 2.40 7.67 3.34
C ILE A 100 3.68 6.81 3.42
N GLN A 101 3.67 5.78 4.27
CA GLN A 101 4.79 4.85 4.43
C GLN A 101 5.10 4.10 3.13
N SER A 102 4.06 3.59 2.46
CA SER A 102 4.22 2.77 1.25
C SER A 102 4.66 3.63 0.06
N HIS A 103 4.10 4.83 -0.10
CA HIS A 103 4.51 5.75 -1.16
C HIS A 103 5.90 6.29 -0.94
N SER A 104 6.28 6.70 0.27
CA SER A 104 7.66 7.12 0.56
C SER A 104 8.67 6.02 0.24
N LEU A 105 8.37 4.77 0.61
CA LEU A 105 9.19 3.60 0.25
C LEU A 105 9.28 3.43 -1.27
N HIS A 106 8.14 3.29 -1.95
CA HIS A 106 8.10 2.97 -3.37
C HIS A 106 8.71 4.08 -4.24
N LEU A 107 8.29 5.32 -4.00
CA LEU A 107 8.70 6.45 -4.81
C LEU A 107 10.21 6.65 -4.64
N PHE A 108 10.71 6.87 -3.42
CA PHE A 108 12.10 7.27 -3.22
C PHE A 108 13.08 6.10 -3.27
N PHE A 109 12.81 5.02 -2.53
CA PHE A 109 13.79 3.95 -2.35
C PHE A 109 13.76 2.92 -3.47
N LEU A 110 12.60 2.69 -4.10
CA LEU A 110 12.47 1.67 -5.13
C LEU A 110 12.59 2.25 -6.55
N SER A 111 11.92 3.38 -6.82
CA SER A 111 11.75 3.87 -8.20
C SER A 111 12.69 5.00 -8.59
N LEU A 112 12.91 5.98 -7.70
CA LEU A 112 13.51 7.26 -8.07
C LEU A 112 14.92 7.12 -8.66
N SER A 113 15.72 6.21 -8.11
CA SER A 113 17.09 5.96 -8.60
C SER A 113 17.12 5.58 -10.10
N ASP A 114 16.17 4.78 -10.58
CA ASP A 114 16.12 4.37 -11.99
C ASP A 114 15.85 5.55 -12.92
N TYR A 115 14.93 6.45 -12.53
CA TYR A 115 14.59 7.62 -13.32
C TYR A 115 15.75 8.61 -13.47
N PHE A 116 16.68 8.63 -12.52
CA PHE A 116 17.89 9.43 -12.59
C PHE A 116 19.09 8.68 -13.18
N GLY A 117 18.93 7.42 -13.58
CA GLY A 117 20.04 6.57 -14.04
C GLY A 117 21.07 6.28 -12.93
N ILE A 118 20.65 6.36 -11.66
CA ILE A 118 21.47 6.09 -10.48
C ILE A 118 21.24 4.64 -10.05
N LYS A 119 22.32 3.94 -9.68
CA LYS A 119 22.29 2.49 -9.45
C LYS A 119 21.31 2.04 -8.37
N ASN A 120 21.20 2.79 -7.27
CA ASN A 120 20.37 2.45 -6.12
C ASN A 120 20.05 3.69 -5.27
N SER A 121 19.16 3.52 -4.28
CA SER A 121 18.72 4.59 -3.38
C SER A 121 19.82 5.15 -2.47
N PHE A 122 20.85 4.38 -2.12
CA PHE A 122 21.95 4.87 -1.29
C PHE A 122 22.87 5.80 -2.08
N ASP A 123 23.10 5.50 -3.36
CA ASP A 123 23.84 6.41 -4.23
C ASP A 123 23.00 7.66 -4.53
N LEU A 124 21.68 7.52 -4.67
CA LEU A 124 20.77 8.66 -4.78
C LEU A 124 20.82 9.56 -3.54
N ALA A 125 20.87 8.97 -2.34
CA ALA A 125 20.97 9.70 -1.07
C ALA A 125 22.26 10.53 -0.95
N LYS A 126 23.36 10.12 -1.60
CA LYS A 126 24.59 10.92 -1.64
C LYS A 126 24.45 12.16 -2.53
N VAL A 127 23.64 12.07 -3.58
CA VAL A 127 23.38 13.17 -4.52
C VAL A 127 22.32 14.13 -3.97
N TYR A 128 21.32 13.59 -3.28
CA TYR A 128 20.19 14.33 -2.70
C TYR A 128 20.08 14.07 -1.19
N PRO A 129 21.06 14.50 -0.38
CA PRO A 129 21.09 14.21 1.05
C PRO A 129 19.96 14.90 1.81
N ASN A 130 19.57 16.11 1.42
CA ASN A 130 18.48 16.82 2.07
C ASN A 130 17.14 16.11 1.83
N GLU A 131 16.85 15.75 0.58
CA GLU A 131 15.62 15.03 0.24
C GLU A 131 15.58 13.61 0.84
N PHE A 132 16.75 12.99 1.05
CA PHE A 132 16.85 11.74 1.79
C PHE A 132 16.43 11.91 3.26
N GLU A 133 16.89 12.96 3.95
CA GLU A 133 16.46 13.26 5.32
C GLU A 133 14.94 13.58 5.36
N GLU A 134 14.43 14.35 4.41
CA GLU A 134 12.99 14.65 4.34
C GLU A 134 12.15 13.38 4.12
N VAL A 135 12.58 12.45 3.26
CA VAL A 135 11.82 11.18 3.09
C VAL A 135 11.88 10.29 4.33
N LEU A 136 13.00 10.28 5.07
CA LEU A 136 13.09 9.56 6.34
C LEU A 136 12.15 10.16 7.38
N LYS A 137 12.05 11.49 7.45
CA LYS A 137 11.11 12.20 8.32
C LYS A 137 9.66 11.86 8.00
N ILE A 138 9.26 11.88 6.73
CA ILE A 138 7.93 11.47 6.27
C ILE A 138 7.63 10.03 6.71
N ARG A 139 8.58 9.13 6.51
CA ARG A 139 8.42 7.71 6.83
C ARG A 139 8.35 7.46 8.34
N ASN A 140 9.14 8.16 9.13
CA ASN A 140 9.11 8.10 10.59
C ASN A 140 7.79 8.63 11.15
N PHE A 141 7.26 9.71 10.59
CA PHE A 141 5.94 10.23 10.94
C PHE A 141 4.83 9.20 10.68
N ALA A 142 4.86 8.55 9.51
CA ALA A 142 3.91 7.48 9.19
C ALA A 142 4.02 6.28 10.15
N ASN A 143 5.24 5.86 10.50
CA ASN A 143 5.47 4.81 11.49
C ASN A 143 4.93 5.19 12.87
N LYS A 144 5.15 6.43 13.30
CA LYS A 144 4.65 6.96 14.57
C LYS A 144 3.12 6.89 14.66
N ILE A 145 2.40 7.28 13.61
CA ILE A 145 0.93 7.15 13.57
C ILE A 145 0.52 5.68 13.74
N SER A 146 1.17 4.78 13.00
CA SER A 146 0.90 3.34 13.06
C SER A 146 1.21 2.75 14.43
N GLU A 147 2.27 3.19 15.10
CA GLU A 147 2.63 2.77 16.47
C GLU A 147 1.64 3.29 17.50
N THR A 148 1.33 4.59 17.47
CA THR A 148 0.41 5.24 18.41
C THR A 148 -0.98 4.61 18.37
N ILE A 149 -1.49 4.31 17.17
CA ILE A 149 -2.86 3.80 17.03
C ILE A 149 -2.89 2.26 16.99
N GLY A 150 -2.01 1.66 16.18
CA GLY A 150 -1.93 0.22 15.89
C GLY A 150 -1.08 -0.59 16.88
N GLY A 151 -0.36 0.08 17.78
CA GLY A 151 0.56 -0.51 18.75
C GLY A 151 1.93 -0.91 18.18
N ARG A 152 2.09 -0.94 16.85
CA ARG A 152 3.33 -1.30 16.14
C ARG A 152 3.39 -0.58 14.79
N ALA A 153 4.60 -0.23 14.34
CA ALA A 153 4.79 0.35 13.01
C ALA A 153 4.39 -0.61 11.87
N VAL A 154 4.62 -1.91 12.09
CA VAL A 154 4.32 -2.99 11.14
C VAL A 154 3.54 -4.07 11.85
N HIS A 155 2.53 -4.62 11.19
CA HIS A 155 1.62 -5.64 11.71
C HIS A 155 0.88 -5.17 12.99
N PRO A 156 -0.10 -4.26 12.85
CA PRO A 156 -0.83 -3.71 13.99
C PRO A 156 -1.52 -4.80 14.83
N LEU A 157 -1.65 -4.56 16.12
CA LEU A 157 -2.19 -5.51 17.11
C LEU A 157 -3.41 -4.98 17.86
N THR A 158 -3.57 -3.65 17.94
CA THR A 158 -4.63 -3.05 18.76
C THR A 158 -5.99 -3.06 18.06
N SER A 159 -6.03 -3.04 16.72
CA SER A 159 -7.27 -3.06 15.95
C SER A 159 -7.98 -4.42 16.06
N VAL A 160 -9.25 -4.39 16.48
CA VAL A 160 -10.10 -5.58 16.63
C VAL A 160 -11.50 -5.32 16.09
N VAL A 161 -12.31 -6.37 15.98
CA VAL A 161 -13.74 -6.27 15.66
C VAL A 161 -14.43 -5.32 16.64
N GLY A 162 -15.17 -4.35 16.12
CA GLY A 162 -15.88 -3.34 16.91
C GLY A 162 -15.04 -2.17 17.40
N GLY A 163 -13.70 -2.21 17.30
CA GLY A 163 -12.87 -1.08 17.73
C GLY A 163 -11.39 -1.38 17.90
N PHE A 164 -10.88 -1.09 19.09
CA PHE A 164 -9.48 -1.22 19.47
C PHE A 164 -9.37 -1.79 20.90
N THR A 165 -8.38 -2.64 21.17
CA THR A 165 -8.08 -3.14 22.52
C THR A 165 -7.53 -2.04 23.43
N LYS A 166 -6.77 -1.11 22.84
CA LYS A 166 -6.28 0.12 23.49
C LYS A 166 -6.40 1.26 22.49
N MET A 167 -7.05 2.34 22.90
CA MET A 167 -7.10 3.58 22.12
C MET A 167 -5.94 4.50 22.50
N PRO A 168 -5.45 5.32 21.54
CA PRO A 168 -4.46 6.35 21.85
C PRO A 168 -5.06 7.42 22.76
N GLN A 169 -4.21 8.04 23.57
CA GLN A 169 -4.54 9.22 24.35
C GLN A 169 -4.68 10.44 23.45
N LYS A 170 -5.50 11.40 23.88
CA LYS A 170 -5.70 12.65 23.14
C LYS A 170 -4.38 13.40 22.91
N SER A 171 -3.51 13.44 23.92
CA SER A 171 -2.20 14.09 23.84
C SER A 171 -1.28 13.48 22.78
N GLU A 172 -1.35 12.15 22.58
CA GLU A 172 -0.57 11.47 21.54
C GLU A 172 -1.04 11.89 20.13
N LEU A 173 -2.36 12.01 19.94
CA LEU A 173 -2.95 12.50 18.69
C LEU A 173 -2.66 13.99 18.46
N GLU A 174 -2.68 14.80 19.51
CA GLU A 174 -2.32 16.23 19.44
C GLU A 174 -0.85 16.42 19.05
N ASN A 175 0.05 15.54 19.51
CA ASN A 175 1.45 15.57 19.10
C ASN A 175 1.63 15.24 17.62
N ILE A 176 0.97 14.18 17.13
CA ILE A 176 0.94 13.85 15.69
C ILE A 176 0.44 15.06 14.88
N LEU A 177 -0.63 15.71 15.33
CA LEU A 177 -1.19 16.86 14.63
C LEU A 177 -0.20 18.05 14.55
N LYS A 178 0.59 18.29 15.59
CA LYS A 178 1.60 19.36 15.62
C LYS A 178 2.74 19.14 14.63
N GLU A 179 3.08 17.88 14.34
CA GLU A 179 4.13 17.52 13.37
C GLU A 179 3.65 17.60 11.91
N CYS A 180 2.33 17.57 11.66
CA CYS A 180 1.76 17.57 10.31
C CYS A 180 2.29 18.69 9.38
N PRO A 181 2.35 19.97 9.80
CA PRO A 181 2.84 21.05 8.92
C PRO A 181 4.29 20.81 8.49
N GLU A 182 5.14 20.40 9.42
CA GLU A 182 6.56 20.18 9.19
C GLU A 182 6.82 18.99 8.25
N VAL A 183 5.98 17.96 8.34
CA VAL A 183 6.03 16.77 7.46
C VAL A 183 5.40 17.06 6.09
N LEU A 184 4.44 17.97 6.02
CA LEU A 184 3.89 18.44 4.74
C LEU A 184 4.96 19.19 3.94
N GLU A 185 5.72 20.09 4.57
CA GLU A 185 6.84 20.77 3.93
C GLU A 185 7.90 19.78 3.44
N ALA A 186 8.23 18.76 4.25
CA ALA A 186 9.10 17.65 3.85
C ALA A 186 8.60 16.94 2.58
N ALA A 187 7.29 16.63 2.54
CA ALA A 187 6.68 15.97 1.40
C ALA A 187 6.68 16.85 0.13
N LEU A 188 6.52 18.17 0.28
CA LEU A 188 6.60 19.12 -0.83
C LEU A 188 8.04 19.24 -1.36
N ALA A 189 9.04 19.25 -0.49
CA ALA A 189 10.44 19.24 -0.89
C ALA A 189 10.81 17.97 -1.68
N VAL A 190 10.37 16.79 -1.20
CA VAL A 190 10.55 15.54 -1.94
C VAL A 190 9.80 15.58 -3.28
N LEU A 191 8.58 16.13 -3.31
CA LEU A 191 7.82 16.30 -4.55
C LEU A 191 8.57 17.14 -5.58
N ASP A 192 9.29 18.19 -5.17
CA ASP A 192 10.09 19.01 -6.09
C ASP A 192 11.24 18.24 -6.74
N LEU A 193 11.80 17.24 -6.05
CA LEU A 193 12.72 16.28 -6.67
C LEU A 193 12.00 15.38 -7.68
N PHE A 194 10.82 14.86 -7.34
CA PHE A 194 10.01 14.03 -8.25
C PHE A 194 9.59 14.76 -9.53
N LYS A 195 9.36 16.08 -9.47
CA LYS A 195 9.04 16.87 -10.67
C LYS A 195 10.16 16.86 -11.73
N LYS A 196 11.39 16.51 -11.35
CA LYS A 196 12.55 16.41 -12.26
C LYS A 196 12.60 15.07 -13.01
N VAL A 197 11.76 14.11 -12.63
CA VAL A 197 11.69 12.79 -13.28
C VAL A 197 11.23 12.93 -14.73
N LYS A 198 11.98 12.31 -15.63
CA LYS A 198 11.59 12.15 -17.04
C LYS A 198 10.90 10.80 -17.21
N PHE A 199 9.58 10.82 -17.33
CA PHE A 199 8.81 9.60 -17.59
C PHE A 199 9.05 9.09 -19.02
N PRO A 200 9.16 7.77 -19.21
CA PRO A 200 9.19 7.20 -20.55
C PRO A 200 7.85 7.49 -21.25
N CYS A 201 7.92 7.81 -22.55
CA CYS A 201 6.73 7.95 -23.39
C CYS A 201 6.14 6.56 -23.65
N PHE A 202 5.23 6.13 -22.78
CA PHE A 202 4.52 4.86 -22.89
C PHE A 202 3.05 5.08 -22.56
N GLU A 203 2.21 4.91 -23.56
CA GLU A 203 0.76 4.98 -23.42
C GLU A 203 0.13 3.72 -24.02
N ARG A 204 -0.90 3.23 -23.35
CA ARG A 204 -1.76 2.15 -23.87
C ARG A 204 -3.17 2.37 -23.35
N PRO A 205 -4.21 1.97 -24.11
CA PRO A 205 -5.57 1.91 -23.59
C PRO A 205 -5.59 1.16 -22.26
N THR A 206 -5.98 1.84 -21.19
CA THR A 206 -5.99 1.32 -19.82
C THR A 206 -7.27 1.77 -19.14
N GLU A 207 -8.01 0.82 -18.60
CA GLU A 207 -9.12 1.11 -17.70
C GLU A 207 -8.59 1.23 -16.26
N PHE A 208 -8.83 2.38 -15.64
CA PHE A 208 -8.44 2.63 -14.25
C PHE A 208 -9.60 2.30 -13.32
N ILE A 209 -9.33 1.50 -12.29
CA ILE A 209 -10.32 1.07 -11.29
C ILE A 209 -9.90 1.60 -9.92
N ALA A 210 -10.84 2.15 -9.18
CA ALA A 210 -10.62 2.62 -7.81
C ALA A 210 -11.91 2.51 -6.99
N LEU A 211 -11.78 2.64 -5.67
CA LEU A 211 -12.93 2.94 -4.83
C LEU A 211 -13.31 4.41 -4.98
N LYS A 212 -14.62 4.67 -5.02
CA LYS A 212 -15.20 6.01 -5.10
C LYS A 212 -16.21 6.20 -3.98
N LYS A 213 -16.11 7.35 -3.31
CA LYS A 213 -17.06 7.78 -2.30
C LYS A 213 -17.32 9.28 -2.41
N LYS A 214 -18.55 9.69 -2.16
CA LYS A 214 -18.92 11.12 -2.21
C LYS A 214 -18.22 11.87 -1.06
N LYS A 215 -17.63 13.02 -1.37
CA LYS A 215 -16.99 13.98 -0.43
C LYS A 215 -15.72 13.51 0.30
N GLU A 216 -15.17 12.33 0.00
CA GLU A 216 -13.89 11.91 0.56
C GLU A 216 -13.14 10.91 -0.33
N TYR A 217 -11.82 10.83 -0.17
CA TYR A 217 -11.03 9.73 -0.75
C TYR A 217 -11.45 8.42 -0.09
N ALA A 218 -11.77 7.42 -0.92
CA ALA A 218 -12.35 6.16 -0.50
C ALA A 218 -11.29 5.16 0.02
N VAL A 219 -10.45 5.60 0.97
CA VAL A 219 -9.38 4.76 1.56
C VAL A 219 -9.93 3.69 2.51
N TYR A 220 -11.05 3.99 3.19
CA TYR A 220 -11.67 3.07 4.14
C TYR A 220 -12.88 2.36 3.55
N GLU A 221 -13.76 3.07 2.85
CA GLU A 221 -14.98 2.53 2.25
C GLU A 221 -15.37 3.32 1.00
N GLY A 222 -16.08 2.65 0.11
CA GLY A 222 -16.57 3.21 -1.15
C GLY A 222 -17.08 2.09 -2.06
N ASP A 223 -17.54 2.48 -3.23
CA ASP A 223 -18.01 1.59 -4.29
C ASP A 223 -16.95 1.51 -5.39
N ILE A 224 -16.90 0.40 -6.12
CA ILE A 224 -15.92 0.22 -7.20
C ILE A 224 -16.38 1.07 -8.39
N ALA A 225 -15.49 1.91 -8.89
CA ALA A 225 -15.70 2.73 -10.07
C ALA A 225 -14.56 2.55 -11.07
N SER A 226 -14.86 2.64 -12.36
CA SER A 226 -13.83 2.65 -13.40
C SER A 226 -13.90 3.87 -14.32
N SER A 227 -12.78 4.17 -15.00
CA SER A 227 -12.74 5.15 -16.09
C SER A 227 -13.57 4.73 -17.31
N GLY A 228 -13.89 3.43 -17.43
CA GLY A 228 -14.77 2.87 -18.46
C GLY A 228 -16.27 2.97 -18.14
N GLY A 229 -16.64 3.55 -17.00
CA GLY A 229 -18.05 3.78 -16.62
C GLY A 229 -18.65 2.71 -15.70
N LEU A 230 -17.89 1.71 -15.26
CA LEU A 230 -18.33 0.77 -14.23
C LEU A 230 -18.60 1.52 -12.92
N PHE A 231 -19.72 1.21 -12.26
CA PHE A 231 -20.01 1.64 -10.90
C PHE A 231 -20.82 0.57 -10.16
N ILE A 232 -20.20 -0.16 -9.24
CA ILE A 232 -20.86 -1.24 -8.49
C ILE A 232 -20.55 -1.18 -6.99
N PRO A 233 -21.48 -1.64 -6.14
CA PRO A 233 -21.17 -1.83 -4.72
C PRO A 233 -19.96 -2.72 -4.52
N ALA A 234 -19.01 -2.32 -3.65
CA ALA A 234 -17.77 -3.09 -3.44
C ALA A 234 -18.02 -4.55 -2.97
N LYS A 235 -19.15 -4.81 -2.31
CA LYS A 235 -19.57 -6.17 -1.92
C LYS A 235 -19.86 -7.11 -3.12
N ARG A 236 -20.08 -6.56 -4.32
CA ARG A 236 -20.35 -7.27 -5.57
C ARG A 236 -19.12 -7.37 -6.47
N TYR A 237 -17.92 -7.19 -5.91
CA TYR A 237 -16.68 -7.15 -6.70
C TYR A 237 -16.49 -8.38 -7.61
N SER A 238 -16.94 -9.56 -7.18
CA SER A 238 -16.83 -10.81 -7.93
C SER A 238 -17.64 -10.82 -9.23
N GLU A 239 -18.59 -9.91 -9.40
CA GLU A 239 -19.40 -9.80 -10.62
C GLU A 239 -18.73 -8.99 -11.71
N ALA A 240 -17.70 -8.19 -11.36
CA ALA A 240 -17.02 -7.30 -12.31
C ALA A 240 -15.49 -7.49 -12.37
N LEU A 241 -14.91 -8.31 -11.50
CA LEU A 241 -13.48 -8.58 -11.46
C LEU A 241 -13.21 -10.06 -11.73
N GLU A 242 -12.45 -10.33 -12.79
CA GLU A 242 -11.93 -11.66 -13.07
C GLU A 242 -10.71 -11.96 -12.20
N LYS A 243 -10.70 -13.15 -11.58
CA LYS A 243 -9.53 -13.66 -10.88
C LYS A 243 -8.67 -14.41 -11.88
N PHE A 244 -7.48 -13.88 -12.17
CA PHE A 244 -6.42 -14.65 -12.83
C PHE A 244 -5.66 -15.41 -11.73
N GLN A 245 -5.87 -16.73 -11.67
CA GLN A 245 -5.07 -17.64 -10.83
C GLN A 245 -3.93 -18.24 -11.65
#